data_AF-A0A1R1ALI8-F1
#
_entry.id   AF-A0A1R1ALI8-F1
#
_cell.length_a   1.000
_cell.length_b   1.000
_cell.length_c   1.000
_cell.angle_alpha   90.00
_cell.angle_beta   90.00
_cell.angle_gamma   90.00
#
_symmetry.space_group_name_H-M   'P 1'
#
loop_
_entity.id
_entity.type
_entity.pdbx_description
1 polymer ?
#
loop_
_entity_poly.entity_id
_entity_poly.type
_entity_poly.pdbx_seq_one_letter_code
_entity_poly.pdbx_strand_id
1 'polypeptide(L)'
;MAIGDKLTSRDQLYGRDSVDLLARTLYGETENDSDSRVGVAYVIMNRKNYTGKPFGNLNTIEAVVLQQGAFSCFWDHNLAKCLAPNTNSAIWSNCVNVAQNLGSFKNPINDKRYYTVAKLFNSLSYTSGGKLWYKMPGARVDVVEVTSKIQVGDHMFFNIVEP
;
A
#
# COMPACT_ATOMS: atom_id res chain seq x y z
N MET A 1 0.12 22.89 7.33
CA MET A 1 -0.09 22.51 5.92
C MET A 1 -1.43 21.81 5.85
N ALA A 2 -2.28 22.17 4.90
CA ALA A 2 -3.55 21.50 4.72
C ALA A 2 -3.35 20.17 3.98
N ILE A 3 -4.24 19.21 4.23
CA ILE A 3 -4.27 17.92 3.54
C ILE A 3 -4.53 18.18 2.05
N GLY A 4 -3.68 17.65 1.17
CA GLY A 4 -3.77 17.80 -0.27
C GLY A 4 -3.10 19.05 -0.84
N ASP A 5 -2.45 19.90 -0.01
CA ASP A 5 -1.69 21.05 -0.50
C ASP A 5 -0.72 20.65 -1.62
N LYS A 6 -0.74 21.38 -2.74
CA LYS A 6 0.11 21.05 -3.89
C LYS A 6 1.59 21.05 -3.51
N LEU A 7 2.27 19.98 -3.90
CA LEU A 7 3.72 19.83 -3.79
C LEU A 7 4.36 19.98 -5.17
N THR A 8 5.59 20.48 -5.19
CA THR A 8 6.43 20.64 -6.37
C THR A 8 7.51 19.58 -6.48
N SER A 9 7.80 18.85 -5.39
CA SER A 9 8.77 17.76 -5.40
C SER A 9 8.45 16.67 -4.38
N ARG A 10 9.01 15.47 -4.61
CA ARG A 10 8.97 14.33 -3.68
C ARG A 10 9.61 14.64 -2.33
N ASP A 11 10.64 15.50 -2.30
CA ASP A 11 11.31 15.87 -1.05
C ASP A 11 10.35 16.55 -0.06
N GLN A 12 9.31 17.22 -0.57
CA GLN A 12 8.27 17.84 0.27
C GLN A 12 7.28 16.84 0.87
N LEU A 13 7.40 15.54 0.56
CA LEU A 13 6.68 14.47 1.23
C LEU A 13 7.30 14.14 2.60
N TYR A 14 8.60 14.36 2.79
CA TYR A 14 9.24 14.11 4.09
C TYR A 14 8.85 15.19 5.11
N GLY A 15 8.52 14.77 6.33
CA GLY A 15 8.00 15.62 7.39
C GLY A 15 6.53 16.02 7.22
N ARG A 16 5.79 15.42 6.28
CA ARG A 16 4.36 15.68 6.09
C ARG A 16 3.51 15.03 7.17
N ASP A 17 2.32 15.60 7.35
CA ASP A 17 1.31 15.01 8.22
C ASP A 17 0.96 13.59 7.77
N SER A 18 0.81 12.68 8.74
CA SER A 18 0.58 11.26 8.45
C SER A 18 -0.73 10.98 7.73
N VAL A 19 -1.77 11.80 7.95
CA VAL A 19 -3.04 11.70 7.25
C VAL A 19 -2.88 12.15 5.80
N ASP A 20 -2.17 13.26 5.56
CA ASP A 20 -1.88 13.74 4.19
C ASP A 20 -1.07 12.70 3.41
N LEU A 21 -0.02 12.14 4.02
CA LEU A 21 0.79 11.08 3.41
C LEU A 21 -0.03 9.84 3.08
N LEU A 22 -0.81 9.34 4.05
CA LEU A 22 -1.66 8.18 3.82
C LEU A 22 -2.69 8.44 2.72
N ALA A 23 -3.35 9.59 2.71
CA ALA A 23 -4.32 9.95 1.68
C ALA A 23 -3.69 10.00 0.28
N ARG A 24 -2.48 10.56 0.13
CA ARG A 24 -1.72 10.58 -1.14
C ARG A 24 -1.35 9.19 -1.60
N THR A 25 -0.90 8.32 -0.68
CA THR A 25 -0.61 6.92 -1.01
C THR A 25 -1.87 6.21 -1.50
N LEU A 26 -2.99 6.33 -0.79
CA LEU A 26 -4.26 5.73 -1.21
C LEU A 26 -4.74 6.26 -2.55
N TYR A 27 -4.58 7.56 -2.80
CA TYR A 27 -4.92 8.18 -4.08
C TYR A 27 -4.04 7.64 -5.22
N GLY A 28 -2.75 7.44 -4.98
CA GLY A 28 -1.83 6.85 -5.95
C GLY A 28 -2.15 5.38 -6.28
N GLU A 29 -2.44 4.59 -5.25
CA GLU A 29 -2.51 3.13 -5.33
C GLU A 29 -3.92 2.60 -5.63
N THR A 30 -4.96 3.36 -5.31
CA THR A 30 -6.35 2.85 -5.30
C THR A 30 -7.34 3.76 -6.02
N GLU A 31 -6.86 4.66 -6.88
CA GLU A 31 -7.71 5.62 -7.61
C GLU A 31 -8.90 4.95 -8.31
N ASN A 32 -8.64 3.82 -8.98
CA ASN A 32 -9.62 3.06 -9.76
C ASN A 32 -10.21 1.86 -9.01
N ASP A 33 -9.90 1.69 -7.72
CA ASP A 33 -10.35 0.56 -6.91
C ASP A 33 -10.67 1.03 -5.48
N SER A 34 -11.91 1.49 -5.28
CA SER A 34 -12.38 1.94 -3.96
C SER A 34 -12.43 0.82 -2.94
N ASP A 35 -12.67 -0.42 -3.38
CA ASP A 35 -12.97 -1.54 -2.49
C ASP A 35 -11.72 -2.03 -1.77
N SER A 36 -10.57 -1.95 -2.44
CA SER A 36 -9.26 -2.27 -1.85
C SER A 36 -8.69 -1.19 -0.95
N ARG A 37 -9.22 0.04 -0.97
CA ARG A 37 -8.62 1.21 -0.33
C ARG A 37 -8.36 1.04 1.16
N VAL A 38 -9.35 0.53 1.87
CA VAL A 38 -9.21 0.22 3.31
C VAL A 38 -8.17 -0.89 3.52
N GLY A 39 -8.11 -1.89 2.64
CA GLY A 39 -7.08 -2.92 2.66
C GLY A 39 -5.66 -2.35 2.52
N VAL A 40 -5.43 -1.46 1.54
CA VAL A 40 -4.12 -0.80 1.35
C VAL A 40 -3.74 0.06 2.56
N ALA A 41 -4.70 0.79 3.16
CA ALA A 41 -4.45 1.53 4.39
C ALA A 41 -4.01 0.59 5.53
N TYR A 42 -4.64 -0.57 5.66
CA TYR A 42 -4.25 -1.57 6.65
C TYR A 42 -2.93 -2.28 6.32
N VAL A 43 -2.52 -2.41 5.06
CA VAL A 43 -1.16 -2.87 4.72
C VAL A 43 -0.13 -1.93 5.34
N ILE A 44 -0.33 -0.62 5.22
CA ILE A 44 0.58 0.40 5.77
C ILE A 44 0.63 0.28 7.29
N MET A 45 -0.52 0.14 7.95
CA MET A 45 -0.59 -0.03 9.41
C MET A 45 0.03 -1.36 9.87
N ASN A 46 -0.20 -2.45 9.15
CA ASN A 46 0.37 -3.75 9.45
C ASN A 46 1.89 -3.72 9.32
N ARG A 47 2.44 -3.10 8.26
CA ARG A 47 3.89 -2.90 8.10
C ARG A 47 4.46 -2.04 9.22
N LYS A 48 3.80 -0.92 9.55
CA LYS A 48 4.21 0.00 10.61
C LYS A 48 4.29 -0.68 11.99
N ASN A 49 3.34 -1.55 12.27
CA ASN A 49 3.21 -2.25 13.56
C ASN A 49 3.99 -3.57 13.60
N TYR A 50 4.63 -3.98 12.50
CA TYR A 50 5.36 -5.23 12.43
C TYR A 50 6.78 -5.06 12.97
N THR A 51 7.22 -5.95 13.85
CA THR A 51 8.55 -5.90 14.47
C THR A 51 9.58 -6.77 13.77
N GLY A 52 9.16 -7.66 12.88
CA GLY A 52 10.05 -8.57 12.12
C GLY A 52 10.58 -7.96 10.82
N LYS A 53 11.46 -8.69 10.14
CA LYS A 53 11.95 -8.27 8.81
C LYS A 53 10.86 -8.45 7.74
N PRO A 54 10.80 -7.60 6.71
CA PRO A 54 11.69 -6.47 6.43
C PRO A 54 11.22 -5.13 7.06
N PHE A 55 10.08 -5.11 7.77
CA PHE A 55 9.40 -3.86 8.14
C PHE A 55 9.72 -3.35 9.57
N GLY A 56 10.44 -4.11 10.38
CA GLY A 56 10.70 -3.83 11.81
C GLY A 56 11.37 -2.51 12.14
N ASN A 57 11.93 -1.82 11.15
CA ASN A 57 12.53 -0.49 11.29
C ASN A 57 11.62 0.65 10.78
N LEU A 58 10.43 0.34 10.26
CA LEU A 58 9.52 1.30 9.61
C LEU A 58 8.37 1.69 10.55
N ASN A 59 8.68 2.35 11.66
CA ASN A 59 7.72 2.57 12.75
C ASN A 59 6.78 3.78 12.56
N THR A 60 6.82 4.44 11.39
CA THR A 60 5.96 5.59 11.05
C THR A 60 5.27 5.37 9.70
N ILE A 61 4.13 6.04 9.47
CA ILE A 61 3.47 6.01 8.15
C ILE A 61 4.44 6.51 7.09
N GLU A 62 5.15 7.61 7.35
CA GLU A 62 6.17 8.15 6.45
C GLU A 62 7.24 7.12 6.09
N ALA A 63 7.83 6.44 7.08
CA ALA A 63 8.86 5.43 6.85
C ALA A 63 8.33 4.27 6.01
N VAL A 64 7.08 3.85 6.21
CA VAL A 64 6.46 2.77 5.42
C VAL A 64 6.18 3.21 3.99
N VAL A 65 5.56 4.37 3.79
CA VAL A 65 5.07 4.78 2.47
C VAL A 65 6.17 5.36 1.59
N LEU A 66 7.18 5.99 2.18
CA LEU A 66 8.34 6.56 1.48
C LEU A 66 9.54 5.61 1.45
N GLN A 67 9.42 4.38 1.95
CA GLN A 67 10.42 3.34 1.68
C GLN A 67 10.48 3.12 0.16
N GLN A 68 11.69 3.22 -0.40
CA GLN A 68 11.88 3.10 -1.85
C GLN A 68 11.35 1.76 -2.36
N GLY A 69 10.47 1.81 -3.37
CA GLY A 69 9.84 0.64 -3.98
C GLY A 69 8.69 0.01 -3.18
N ALA A 70 8.32 0.56 -2.01
CA ALA A 70 7.21 0.02 -1.21
C ALA A 70 5.83 0.35 -1.80
N PHE A 71 5.71 1.53 -2.42
CA PHE A 71 4.52 2.06 -3.10
C PHE A 71 4.98 2.78 -4.36
N SER A 72 4.70 2.22 -5.54
CA SER A 72 5.30 2.69 -6.79
C SER A 72 4.85 4.10 -7.14
N CYS A 73 3.69 4.54 -6.63
CA CYS A 73 3.11 5.83 -6.94
C CYS A 73 4.01 7.03 -6.60
N PHE A 74 4.98 6.89 -5.69
CA PHE A 74 5.94 7.93 -5.36
C PHE A 74 7.24 7.87 -6.17
N TRP A 75 7.41 6.85 -7.01
CA TRP A 75 8.65 6.60 -7.76
C TRP A 75 8.41 6.44 -9.27
N ASP A 76 7.16 6.42 -9.72
CA ASP A 76 6.76 6.24 -11.12
C ASP A 76 5.98 7.44 -11.67
N HIS A 77 5.33 7.25 -12.82
CA HIS A 77 4.54 8.27 -13.53
C HIS A 77 3.34 8.80 -12.72
N ASN A 78 2.92 8.13 -11.65
CA ASN A 78 1.86 8.57 -10.75
C ASN A 78 2.33 9.60 -9.71
N LEU A 79 3.63 9.92 -9.65
CA LEU A 79 4.12 10.89 -8.66
C LEU A 79 3.41 12.24 -8.77
N ALA A 80 3.18 12.73 -9.99
CA ALA A 80 2.56 14.04 -10.21
C ALA A 80 1.16 14.14 -9.57
N LYS A 81 0.33 13.09 -9.69
CA LYS A 81 -1.01 13.07 -9.08
C LYS A 81 -0.96 12.90 -7.56
N CYS A 82 0.07 12.24 -7.02
CA CYS A 82 0.29 12.14 -5.58
C CYS A 82 0.77 13.47 -4.97
N LEU A 83 1.57 14.26 -5.71
CA LEU A 83 2.05 15.58 -5.29
C LEU A 83 0.97 16.65 -5.39
N ALA A 84 0.08 16.55 -6.38
CA ALA A 84 -1.00 17.50 -6.61
C ALA A 84 -2.34 16.77 -6.84
N PRO A 85 -2.92 16.15 -5.79
CA PRO A 85 -4.19 15.44 -5.92
C PRO A 85 -5.31 16.41 -6.30
N ASN A 86 -6.30 15.93 -7.07
CA ASN A 86 -7.51 16.71 -7.33
C ASN A 86 -8.37 16.75 -6.06
N THR A 87 -8.20 17.80 -5.26
CA THR A 87 -8.84 17.95 -3.95
C THR A 87 -10.37 18.10 -4.02
N ASN A 88 -10.91 18.43 -5.18
CA ASN A 88 -12.36 18.51 -5.43
C ASN A 88 -12.97 17.18 -5.87
N SER A 89 -12.16 16.13 -6.07
CA SER A 89 -12.67 14.84 -6.51
C SER A 89 -13.28 14.03 -5.36
N ALA A 90 -14.32 13.26 -5.67
CA ALA A 90 -14.90 12.29 -4.75
C ALA A 90 -13.89 11.21 -4.34
N ILE A 91 -12.98 10.84 -5.26
CA ILE A 91 -11.92 9.86 -5.02
C ILE A 91 -10.96 10.37 -3.94
N TRP A 92 -10.47 11.61 -4.07
CA TRP A 92 -9.60 12.23 -3.06
C TRP A 92 -10.32 12.34 -1.71
N SER A 93 -11.57 12.82 -1.72
CA SER A 93 -12.39 12.96 -0.50
C SER A 93 -12.53 11.62 0.23
N ASN A 94 -12.72 10.52 -0.52
CA ASN A 94 -12.77 9.18 0.07
C ASN A 94 -11.41 8.72 0.63
N CYS A 95 -10.30 9.01 -0.06
CA CYS A 95 -8.94 8.72 0.43
C CYS A 95 -8.66 9.46 1.75
N VAL A 96 -9.02 10.74 1.82
CA VAL A 96 -8.90 11.54 3.05
C VAL A 96 -9.77 10.97 4.17
N ASN A 97 -11.02 10.61 3.87
CA ASN A 97 -11.91 10.01 4.86
C ASN A 97 -11.34 8.69 5.44
N VAL A 98 -10.81 7.81 4.59
CA VAL A 98 -10.17 6.57 5.05
C VAL A 98 -8.92 6.89 5.88
N ALA A 99 -8.09 7.84 5.44
CA ALA A 99 -6.86 8.20 6.14
C ALA A 99 -7.12 8.81 7.53
N GLN A 100 -8.15 9.66 7.65
CA GLN A 100 -8.53 10.31 8.92
C GLN A 100 -9.21 9.34 9.89
N ASN A 101 -10.06 8.46 9.34
CA ASN A 101 -10.97 7.66 10.14
C ASN A 101 -10.63 6.18 10.12
N LEU A 102 -9.39 5.77 9.81
CA LEU A 102 -9.03 4.36 9.61
C LEU A 102 -9.48 3.45 10.78
N GLY A 103 -9.38 3.95 12.01
CA GLY A 103 -9.80 3.22 13.21
C GLY A 103 -11.30 2.89 13.30
N SER A 104 -12.17 3.57 12.53
CA SER A 104 -13.59 3.22 12.45
C SER A 104 -13.90 2.16 11.40
N PHE A 105 -12.94 1.82 10.53
CA PHE A 105 -13.11 0.76 9.54
C PHE A 105 -12.64 -0.57 10.10
N LYS A 106 -13.38 -1.65 9.86
CA LYS A 106 -12.89 -3.01 10.12
C LYS A 106 -11.74 -3.32 9.16
N ASN A 107 -10.66 -3.91 9.67
CA ASN A 107 -9.57 -4.40 8.82
C ASN A 107 -10.03 -5.60 7.97
N PRO A 108 -10.13 -5.45 6.63
CA PRO A 108 -10.65 -6.51 5.77
C PRO A 108 -9.58 -7.53 5.38
N ILE A 109 -8.30 -7.25 5.65
CA ILE A 109 -7.16 -8.07 5.23
C ILE A 109 -6.45 -8.74 6.41
N ASN A 110 -6.98 -8.59 7.63
CA ASN A 110 -6.32 -9.06 8.86
C ASN A 110 -4.87 -8.56 8.93
N ASP A 111 -3.90 -9.46 8.95
CA ASP A 111 -2.49 -9.21 9.16
C ASP A 111 -1.65 -9.12 7.87
N LYS A 112 -2.27 -9.04 6.69
CA LYS A 112 -1.51 -9.08 5.42
C LYS A 112 -0.63 -7.85 5.27
N ARG A 113 0.63 -8.06 4.86
CA ARG A 113 1.65 -7.02 4.68
C ARG A 113 2.03 -6.80 3.22
N TYR A 114 1.60 -7.68 2.31
CA TYR A 114 1.88 -7.58 0.88
C TYR A 114 0.56 -7.49 0.12
N TYR A 115 0.60 -6.81 -1.02
CA TYR A 115 -0.52 -6.78 -1.94
C TYR A 115 -0.04 -6.58 -3.38
N THR A 116 -0.88 -6.98 -4.32
CA THR A 116 -0.73 -6.72 -5.75
C THR A 116 -2.08 -6.88 -6.43
N VAL A 117 -2.21 -6.47 -7.69
CA VAL A 117 -3.43 -6.68 -8.47
C VAL A 117 -3.72 -8.19 -8.55
N ALA A 118 -4.94 -8.61 -8.22
CA ALA A 118 -5.34 -10.00 -8.12
C ALA A 118 -5.10 -10.77 -9.42
N LYS A 119 -5.36 -10.13 -10.57
CA LYS A 119 -5.06 -10.70 -11.90
C LYS A 119 -3.58 -11.02 -12.05
N LEU A 120 -2.70 -10.10 -11.65
CA LEU A 120 -1.25 -10.28 -11.71
C LEU A 120 -0.80 -11.39 -10.75
N PHE A 121 -1.31 -11.37 -9.52
CA PHE A 121 -1.06 -12.43 -8.53
C PHE A 121 -1.38 -13.81 -9.11
N ASN A 122 -2.59 -13.97 -9.67
CA ASN A 122 -3.04 -15.25 -10.23
C ASN A 122 -2.19 -15.68 -11.44
N SER A 123 -1.73 -14.75 -12.29
CA SER A 123 -0.88 -15.08 -13.44
C SER A 123 0.56 -15.49 -13.09
N LEU A 124 1.05 -15.10 -11.91
CA LEU A 124 2.43 -15.30 -11.49
C LEU A 124 2.55 -16.24 -10.29
N SER A 125 1.44 -16.86 -9.89
CA SER A 125 1.41 -17.85 -8.81
C SER A 125 1.27 -19.26 -9.34
N TYR A 126 1.88 -20.21 -8.64
CA TYR A 126 1.76 -21.62 -8.95
C TYR A 126 1.88 -22.47 -7.69
N THR A 127 1.29 -23.67 -7.71
CA THR A 127 1.40 -24.63 -6.61
C THR A 127 2.44 -25.69 -6.95
N SER A 128 3.38 -25.92 -6.04
CA SER A 128 4.37 -26.99 -6.15
C SER A 128 4.72 -27.53 -4.77
N GLY A 129 4.71 -28.87 -4.61
CA GLY A 129 4.99 -29.52 -3.33
C GLY A 129 4.01 -29.16 -2.20
N GLY A 130 2.74 -28.91 -2.54
CA GLY A 130 1.71 -28.49 -1.56
C GLY A 130 1.81 -27.03 -1.09
N LYS A 131 2.75 -26.26 -1.64
CA LYS A 131 2.99 -24.86 -1.30
C LYS A 131 2.57 -23.93 -2.43
N LEU A 132 2.05 -22.77 -2.08
CA LEU A 132 1.75 -21.70 -3.02
C LEU A 132 2.97 -20.81 -3.18
N TRP A 133 3.46 -20.67 -4.41
CA TRP A 133 4.58 -19.82 -4.76
C TRP A 133 4.09 -18.62 -5.56
N TYR A 134 4.67 -17.45 -5.35
CA TYR A 134 4.40 -16.25 -6.13
C TYR A 134 5.71 -15.67 -6.67
N LYS A 135 5.75 -15.42 -7.99
CA LYS A 135 6.86 -14.71 -8.63
C LYS A 135 6.67 -13.21 -8.47
N MET A 136 7.38 -12.57 -7.53
CA MET A 136 7.25 -11.14 -7.24
C MET A 136 7.92 -10.27 -8.32
N PRO A 137 7.17 -9.46 -9.09
CA PRO A 137 7.77 -8.58 -10.09
C PRO A 137 8.65 -7.51 -9.43
N GLY A 138 9.89 -7.36 -9.92
CA GLY A 138 10.79 -6.30 -9.47
C GLY A 138 11.34 -6.48 -8.03
N ALA A 139 11.09 -7.62 -7.39
CA ALA A 139 11.66 -7.92 -6.08
C ALA A 139 13.11 -8.43 -6.20
N ARG A 140 13.90 -8.25 -5.13
CA ARG A 140 15.26 -8.85 -5.04
C ARG A 140 15.24 -10.37 -4.98
N VAL A 141 14.12 -10.94 -4.52
CA VAL A 141 13.87 -12.38 -4.48
C VAL A 141 12.75 -12.65 -5.48
N ASP A 142 13.06 -13.41 -6.53
CA ASP A 142 12.14 -13.58 -7.65
C ASP A 142 10.92 -14.43 -7.30
N VAL A 143 11.02 -15.34 -6.33
CA VAL A 143 9.94 -16.27 -5.97
C VAL A 143 9.86 -16.44 -4.46
N VAL A 144 8.66 -16.31 -3.90
CA VAL A 144 8.40 -16.41 -2.47
C VAL A 144 7.27 -17.41 -2.18
N GLU A 145 7.35 -18.09 -1.05
CA GLU A 145 6.27 -18.94 -0.55
C GLU A 145 5.19 -18.06 0.09
N VAL A 146 3.94 -18.19 -0.36
CA VAL A 146 2.78 -17.46 0.17
C VAL A 146 2.14 -18.30 1.29
N THR A 147 2.08 -17.73 2.49
CA THR A 147 1.58 -18.43 3.69
C THR A 147 0.09 -18.24 3.91
N SER A 148 -0.46 -17.11 3.47
CA SER A 148 -1.89 -16.82 3.54
C SER A 148 -2.26 -15.69 2.58
N LYS A 149 -3.48 -15.70 2.07
CA LYS A 149 -3.98 -14.68 1.14
C LYS A 149 -5.47 -14.40 1.31
N ILE A 150 -5.90 -13.22 0.89
CA ILE A 150 -7.30 -12.80 0.82
C ILE A 150 -7.44 -11.77 -0.31
N GLN A 151 -8.50 -11.89 -1.11
CA GLN A 151 -8.81 -10.89 -2.12
C GLN A 151 -9.85 -9.91 -1.56
N VAL A 152 -9.60 -8.61 -1.75
CA VAL A 152 -10.54 -7.53 -1.46
C VAL A 152 -10.47 -6.59 -2.66
N GLY A 153 -11.60 -6.23 -3.26
CA GLY A 153 -11.62 -5.51 -4.54
C GLY A 153 -10.80 -6.21 -5.62
N ASP A 154 -10.03 -5.42 -6.37
CA ASP A 154 -9.15 -5.91 -7.43
C ASP A 154 -7.76 -6.32 -6.91
N HIS A 155 -7.51 -6.27 -5.60
CA HIS A 155 -6.21 -6.59 -5.01
C HIS A 155 -6.21 -7.93 -4.26
N MET A 156 -5.13 -8.68 -4.46
CA MET A 156 -4.77 -9.82 -3.62
C MET A 156 -3.85 -9.33 -2.51
N PHE A 157 -4.26 -9.52 -1.27
CA PHE A 157 -3.46 -9.26 -0.07
C PHE A 157 -2.92 -10.58 0.46
N PHE A 158 -1.67 -10.61 0.89
CA PHE A 158 -1.03 -11.86 1.30
C PHE A 158 0.15 -11.66 2.27
N ASN A 159 0.57 -12.75 2.89
CA ASN A 159 1.81 -12.88 3.64
C ASN A 159 2.70 -13.93 2.98
N ILE A 160 4.00 -13.83 3.24
CA ILE A 160 5.02 -14.72 2.71
C ILE A 160 5.81 -15.36 3.83
N VAL A 161 6.58 -16.39 3.52
CA VAL A 161 7.69 -16.82 4.39
C VAL A 161 8.76 -15.74 4.28
N GLU A 162 8.97 -15.02 5.39
CA GLU A 162 9.99 -13.97 5.47
C GLU A 162 11.38 -14.58 5.72
N PRO A 163 12.45 -13.98 5.18
CA PRO A 163 13.83 -14.43 5.38
C PRO A 163 14.40 -14.10 6.76
#